data_AF-A0A9N9HGF7-F1
#
_entry.id   AF-A0A9N9HGF7-F1
#
_cell.length_a   1.000
_cell.length_b   1.000
_cell.length_c   1.000
_cell.angle_alpha   90.00
_cell.angle_beta   90.00
_cell.angle_gamma   90.00
#
_symmetry.space_group_name_H-M   'P 1'
#
loop_
_entity.id
_entity.type
_entity.pdbx_description
1 polymer ?
#
loop_
_entity_poly.entity_id
_entity_poly.type
_entity_poly.pdbx_seq_one_letter_code
_entity_poly.pdbx_strand_id
1 'polypeptide(L)'
;MSDQNLSSCKLPLIAVTVHPTKYNGTQDPESWLQDIRFFCRLHGIDDEEEIVSFAILKVDPIIFIPEKTSTFSAFLRALKNHVTYTVMSQAALHNLRKLKYNSNVEMSDFISNFLSLCRSANVTSLEEQKSFLLGALHDDNIRNILANKFRPVEEFDWVIKVFQGIIYEYPLHQIRYGSKITIKHCVTGQYLSHGEHRPVEPGSQYSSVFCNGSKPRENEIWIVTSPSGENKNSGDPVHFNSVIGLCHEKSRSNLCAANELASRDVWASTGKDSNCNWYVRRHATESGYLNENNGVWAIGDIIILEHVNNKLPLFTQSHSEYIDSHSNSNQEVLLDGDGLEENNKWYAEIVGQ
;
A
#
# COMPACT_ATOMS: atom_id res chain seq x y z
N MET A 1 49.93 -39.25 49.13
CA MET A 1 50.48 -38.36 48.09
C MET A 1 50.12 -39.01 46.76
N SER A 2 49.28 -38.48 45.90
CA SER A 2 48.57 -37.19 45.86
C SER A 2 47.51 -37.32 44.77
N ASP A 3 46.31 -36.86 45.08
CA ASP A 3 45.21 -36.63 44.15
C ASP A 3 45.64 -35.76 42.97
N GLN A 4 45.15 -36.08 41.76
CA GLN A 4 45.03 -35.12 40.67
C GLN A 4 43.63 -35.21 40.05
N ASN A 5 42.73 -34.47 40.71
CA ASN A 5 41.79 -33.49 40.15
C ASN A 5 40.99 -33.85 38.89
N LEU A 6 39.71 -34.17 39.18
CA LEU A 6 38.54 -33.67 38.47
C LEU A 6 38.78 -32.31 37.80
N SER A 7 38.56 -32.24 36.50
CA SER A 7 38.04 -31.03 35.86
C SER A 7 36.74 -31.41 35.16
N SER A 8 35.65 -31.47 35.94
CA SER A 8 34.34 -31.31 35.35
C SER A 8 34.21 -29.84 34.99
N CYS A 9 34.07 -29.55 33.70
CA CYS A 9 33.60 -28.25 33.25
C CYS A 9 32.17 -28.06 33.77
N LYS A 10 32.04 -27.61 35.02
CA LYS A 10 30.83 -26.97 35.52
C LYS A 10 30.74 -25.64 34.79
N LEU A 11 29.98 -25.64 33.69
CA LEU A 11 29.37 -24.42 33.18
C LEU A 11 28.73 -23.69 34.39
N PRO A 12 29.02 -22.42 34.63
CA PRO A 12 28.40 -21.69 35.72
C PRO A 12 26.89 -21.66 35.45
N LEU A 13 26.11 -22.24 36.36
CA LEU A 13 24.67 -21.98 36.47
C LEU A 13 24.52 -20.47 36.65
N ILE A 14 24.27 -19.76 35.56
CA ILE A 14 23.71 -18.42 35.62
C ILE A 14 22.28 -18.65 36.13
N ALA A 15 22.09 -18.42 37.42
CA ALA A 15 20.80 -18.43 38.10
C ALA A 15 19.95 -17.27 37.57
N VAL A 16 19.38 -17.44 36.38
CA VAL A 16 18.14 -16.77 35.99
C VAL A 16 17.03 -17.72 36.44
N THR A 17 16.73 -17.74 37.74
CA THR A 17 15.55 -18.44 38.25
C THR A 17 14.30 -17.62 37.93
N VAL A 18 14.00 -17.47 36.63
CA VAL A 18 12.68 -17.03 36.20
C VAL A 18 11.80 -18.25 36.29
N HIS A 19 11.14 -18.42 37.44
CA HIS A 19 10.13 -19.46 37.58
C HIS A 19 9.00 -19.20 36.58
N PRO A 20 8.47 -20.25 35.93
CA PRO A 20 7.35 -20.11 35.01
C PRO A 20 6.17 -19.43 35.70
N THR A 21 5.52 -18.52 34.97
CA THR A 21 4.34 -17.80 35.45
C THR A 21 3.18 -18.76 35.67
N LYS A 22 2.27 -18.41 36.57
CA LYS A 22 1.03 -19.15 36.77
C LYS A 22 0.11 -18.98 35.55
N TYR A 23 -0.51 -20.05 35.07
CA TYR A 23 -1.51 -19.99 34.00
C TYR A 23 -2.87 -19.65 34.57
N ASN A 24 -3.43 -18.51 34.16
CA ASN A 24 -4.74 -18.01 34.58
C ASN A 24 -5.74 -17.92 33.40
N GLY A 25 -5.36 -18.40 32.22
CA GLY A 25 -6.17 -18.35 31.01
C GLY A 25 -6.16 -17.02 30.26
N THR A 26 -5.30 -16.07 30.62
CA THR A 26 -5.08 -14.83 29.83
C THR A 26 -3.91 -14.94 28.86
N GLN A 27 -3.25 -16.10 28.80
CA GLN A 27 -2.07 -16.38 27.97
C GLN A 27 -2.38 -17.46 26.95
N ASP A 28 -1.68 -17.46 25.81
CA ASP A 28 -1.74 -18.54 24.83
C ASP A 28 -1.27 -19.86 25.48
N PRO A 29 -2.13 -20.90 25.59
CA PRO A 29 -1.81 -22.14 26.30
C PRO A 29 -0.57 -22.83 25.74
N GLU A 30 -0.43 -22.85 24.42
CA GLU A 30 0.73 -23.45 23.75
C GLU A 30 2.03 -22.71 24.06
N SER A 31 2.04 -21.37 24.01
CA SER A 31 3.24 -20.58 24.30
C SER A 31 3.66 -20.76 25.76
N TRP A 32 2.70 -20.67 26.67
CA TRP A 32 2.96 -20.89 28.09
C TRP A 32 3.50 -22.30 28.37
N LEU A 33 2.95 -23.33 27.71
CA LEU A 33 3.45 -24.70 27.85
C LEU A 33 4.88 -24.84 27.31
N GLN A 34 5.27 -24.12 26.25
CA GLN A 34 6.66 -24.13 25.78
C GLN A 34 7.62 -23.55 26.81
N ASP A 35 7.24 -22.49 27.51
CA ASP A 35 8.06 -21.91 28.59
C ASP A 35 8.25 -22.91 29.74
N ILE A 36 7.18 -23.63 30.11
CA ILE A 36 7.23 -24.72 31.10
C ILE A 36 8.17 -25.83 30.62
N ARG A 37 8.05 -26.28 29.37
CA ARG A 37 8.90 -27.33 28.79
C ARG A 37 10.37 -26.92 28.79
N PHE A 38 10.66 -25.68 28.42
CA PHE A 38 12.00 -25.12 28.46
C PHE A 38 12.57 -25.15 29.89
N PHE A 39 11.78 -24.69 30.87
CA PHE A 39 12.16 -24.74 32.28
C PHE A 39 12.43 -26.18 32.77
N CYS A 40 11.51 -27.11 32.51
CA CYS A 40 11.67 -28.52 32.90
C CYS A 40 12.95 -29.14 32.31
N ARG A 41 13.23 -28.89 31.03
CA ARG A 41 14.45 -29.37 30.35
C ARG A 41 15.73 -28.81 30.95
N LEU A 42 15.74 -27.53 31.34
CA LEU A 42 16.89 -26.95 32.06
C LEU A 42 17.17 -27.67 33.39
N HIS A 43 16.14 -28.28 33.97
CA HIS A 43 16.21 -29.03 35.22
C HIS A 43 16.32 -30.56 35.01
N GLY A 44 16.54 -31.03 33.77
CA GLY A 44 16.70 -32.46 33.46
C GLY A 44 15.40 -33.27 33.50
N ILE A 45 14.24 -32.60 33.43
CA ILE A 45 12.93 -33.23 33.33
C ILE A 45 12.55 -33.26 31.84
N ASP A 46 12.61 -34.44 31.24
CA ASP A 46 12.32 -34.65 29.82
C ASP A 46 11.05 -35.48 29.57
N ASP A 47 10.56 -36.18 30.60
CA ASP A 47 9.38 -37.02 30.51
C ASP A 47 8.09 -36.17 30.40
N GLU A 48 7.24 -36.52 29.44
CA GLU A 48 6.02 -35.74 29.15
C GLU A 48 5.03 -35.76 30.32
N GLU A 49 4.86 -36.91 30.99
CA GLU A 49 3.93 -37.06 32.11
C GLU A 49 4.41 -36.26 33.33
N GLU A 50 5.72 -36.26 33.59
CA GLU A 50 6.33 -35.43 34.64
C GLU A 50 6.17 -33.92 34.34
N ILE A 51 6.40 -33.50 33.10
CA ILE A 51 6.23 -32.09 32.69
C ILE A 51 4.77 -31.67 32.84
N VAL A 52 3.81 -32.50 32.41
CA VAL A 52 2.38 -32.21 32.56
C VAL A 52 2.00 -32.13 34.03
N SER A 53 2.47 -33.05 34.86
CA SER A 53 2.24 -33.05 36.31
C SER A 53 2.76 -31.76 36.95
N PHE A 54 3.96 -31.32 36.56
CA PHE A 54 4.51 -30.05 36.99
C PHE A 54 3.71 -28.84 36.49
N ALA A 55 3.27 -28.86 35.23
CA ALA A 55 2.47 -27.79 34.64
C ALA A 55 1.12 -27.61 35.36
N ILE A 56 0.46 -28.71 35.73
CA ILE A 56 -0.81 -28.70 36.48
C ILE A 56 -0.67 -27.93 37.80
N LEU A 57 0.46 -28.07 38.51
CA LEU A 57 0.74 -27.33 39.75
C LEU A 57 0.85 -25.80 39.54
N LYS A 58 1.06 -25.36 38.29
CA LYS A 58 1.18 -23.96 37.89
C LYS A 58 -0.10 -23.40 37.25
N VAL A 59 -1.17 -24.19 37.15
CA VAL A 59 -2.47 -23.74 36.66
C VAL A 59 -3.29 -23.12 37.80
N ASP A 60 -4.08 -22.10 37.51
CA ASP A 60 -5.03 -21.55 38.47
C ASP A 60 -6.07 -22.59 38.88
N PRO A 61 -6.31 -22.82 40.19
CA PRO A 61 -7.27 -23.81 40.67
C PRO A 61 -8.70 -23.64 40.14
N ILE A 62 -9.07 -22.43 39.66
CA ILE A 62 -10.38 -22.21 39.02
C ILE A 62 -10.52 -22.98 37.70
N ILE A 63 -9.40 -23.31 37.04
CA ILE A 63 -9.34 -24.02 35.78
C ILE A 63 -9.28 -25.52 36.06
N PHE A 64 -10.37 -26.22 35.80
CA PHE A 64 -10.47 -27.65 36.01
C PHE A 64 -9.59 -28.43 35.01
N ILE A 65 -8.67 -29.26 35.54
CA ILE A 65 -7.88 -30.22 34.78
C ILE A 65 -8.23 -31.64 35.24
N PRO A 66 -8.58 -32.57 34.35
CA PRO A 66 -8.87 -33.95 34.74
C PRO A 66 -7.65 -34.64 35.37
N GLU A 67 -7.85 -35.41 36.45
CA GLU A 67 -6.78 -36.07 37.22
C GLU A 67 -5.91 -37.04 36.39
N LYS A 68 -6.44 -37.59 35.29
CA LYS A 68 -5.75 -38.56 34.41
C LYS A 68 -5.03 -37.91 33.23
N THR A 69 -4.73 -36.62 33.31
CA THR A 69 -4.09 -35.89 32.21
C THR A 69 -2.58 -36.09 32.27
N SER A 70 -2.03 -36.87 31.33
CA SER A 70 -0.58 -37.18 31.26
C SER A 70 0.08 -36.81 29.92
N THR A 71 -0.67 -36.26 28.96
CA THR A 71 -0.13 -35.86 27.65
C THR A 71 -0.36 -34.38 27.39
N PHE A 72 0.54 -33.75 26.63
CA PHE A 72 0.44 -32.35 26.23
C PHE A 72 -0.86 -32.06 25.49
N SER A 73 -1.29 -32.97 24.61
CA SER A 73 -2.54 -32.81 23.85
C SER A 73 -3.78 -32.83 24.75
N ALA A 74 -3.85 -33.74 25.71
CA ALA A 74 -4.95 -33.79 26.68
C ALA A 74 -4.95 -32.57 27.60
N PHE A 75 -3.76 -32.13 28.02
CA PHE A 75 -3.59 -30.97 28.87
C PHE A 75 -3.99 -29.66 28.18
N LEU A 76 -3.47 -29.39 26.98
CA LEU A 76 -3.84 -28.22 26.19
C LEU A 76 -5.35 -28.18 25.91
N ARG A 77 -5.95 -29.34 25.60
CA ARG A 77 -7.41 -29.44 25.44
C ARG A 77 -8.16 -29.08 26.72
N ALA A 78 -7.68 -29.49 27.89
CA ALA A 78 -8.30 -29.09 29.16
C ALA A 78 -8.21 -27.58 29.38
N LEU A 79 -7.05 -26.96 29.11
CA LEU A 79 -6.88 -25.51 29.20
C LEU A 79 -7.78 -24.75 28.22
N LYS A 80 -7.90 -25.24 26.98
CA LYS A 80 -8.73 -24.64 25.92
C LYS A 80 -10.24 -24.82 26.14
N ASN A 81 -10.66 -25.84 26.89
CA ASN A 81 -12.06 -26.06 27.23
C ASN A 81 -12.58 -25.11 28.31
N HIS A 82 -11.70 -24.44 29.05
CA HIS A 82 -12.10 -23.50 30.08
C HIS A 82 -12.56 -22.16 29.50
N VAL A 83 -13.55 -21.52 30.13
CA VAL A 83 -14.16 -20.28 29.63
C VAL A 83 -13.18 -19.12 29.46
N THR A 84 -12.12 -19.06 30.27
CA THR A 84 -11.10 -18.01 30.18
C THR A 84 -10.34 -18.05 28.86
N TYR A 85 -10.06 -19.25 28.31
CA TYR A 85 -9.45 -19.39 26.99
C TYR A 85 -10.36 -18.81 25.91
N THR A 86 -11.66 -19.12 25.95
CA THR A 86 -12.64 -18.56 25.00
C THR A 86 -12.66 -17.03 25.07
N VAL A 87 -12.66 -16.45 26.27
CA VAL A 87 -12.62 -14.98 26.46
C VAL A 87 -11.32 -14.39 25.90
N MET A 88 -10.17 -14.99 26.20
CA MET A 88 -8.87 -14.56 25.67
C MET A 88 -8.83 -14.62 24.13
N SER A 89 -9.32 -15.72 23.55
CA SER A 89 -9.35 -15.95 22.11
C SER A 89 -10.26 -14.94 21.40
N GLN A 90 -11.43 -14.64 21.96
CA GLN A 90 -12.33 -13.60 21.45
C GLN A 90 -11.73 -12.20 21.59
N ALA A 91 -11.01 -11.91 22.67
CA ALA A 91 -10.29 -10.65 22.83
C ALA A 91 -9.18 -10.50 21.77
N ALA A 92 -8.43 -11.57 21.51
CA ALA A 92 -7.43 -11.59 20.43
C ALA A 92 -8.08 -11.37 19.05
N LEU A 93 -9.22 -12.01 18.78
CA LEU A 93 -9.96 -11.84 17.53
C LEU A 93 -10.47 -10.39 17.35
N HIS A 94 -10.97 -9.78 18.44
CA HIS A 94 -11.38 -8.38 18.44
C HIS A 94 -10.21 -7.44 18.17
N ASN A 95 -9.05 -7.70 18.79
CA ASN A 95 -7.84 -6.93 18.53
C ASN A 95 -7.33 -7.13 17.09
N LEU A 96 -7.42 -8.35 16.54
CA LEU A 96 -7.07 -8.64 15.15
C LEU A 96 -7.93 -7.84 14.17
N ARG A 97 -9.25 -7.74 14.41
CA ARG A 97 -10.17 -6.91 13.59
C ARG A 97 -9.87 -5.41 13.66
N LYS A 98 -9.31 -4.95 14.77
CA LYS A 98 -8.94 -3.55 14.99
C LYS A 98 -7.51 -3.25 14.59
N LEU A 99 -6.70 -4.27 14.30
CA LEU A 99 -5.31 -4.10 13.95
C LEU A 99 -5.22 -3.25 12.68
N LYS A 100 -4.34 -2.25 12.71
CA LYS A 100 -4.09 -1.38 11.57
C LYS A 100 -2.61 -1.31 11.28
N TYR A 101 -2.25 -1.45 10.01
CA TYR A 101 -0.90 -1.20 9.55
C TYR A 101 -0.71 0.30 9.30
N ASN A 102 0.41 0.83 9.77
CA ASN A 102 0.85 2.18 9.48
C ASN A 102 2.32 2.15 9.06
N SER A 103 2.74 3.10 8.22
CA SER A 103 4.11 3.18 7.70
C SER A 103 5.16 3.54 8.76
N ASN A 104 4.74 3.93 9.98
CA ASN A 104 5.63 4.31 11.06
C ASN A 104 6.01 3.12 11.96
N VAL A 105 5.35 1.97 11.79
CA VAL A 105 5.62 0.74 12.52
C VAL A 105 6.51 -0.15 11.64
N GLU A 106 7.58 -0.64 12.24
CA GLU A 106 8.47 -1.61 11.60
C GLU A 106 7.66 -2.83 11.12
N MET A 107 7.93 -3.24 9.87
CA MET A 107 7.13 -4.29 9.24
C MET A 107 7.22 -5.62 10.00
N SER A 108 8.40 -5.93 10.53
CA SER A 108 8.62 -7.10 11.37
C SER A 108 7.72 -7.11 12.61
N ASP A 109 7.54 -5.96 13.25
CA ASP A 109 6.77 -5.83 14.49
C ASP A 109 5.28 -5.97 14.20
N PHE A 110 4.80 -5.36 13.11
CA PHE A 110 3.44 -5.53 12.66
C PHE A 110 3.13 -6.98 12.33
N ILE A 111 3.96 -7.64 11.52
CA ILE A 111 3.74 -9.04 11.12
C ILE A 111 3.81 -9.98 12.33
N SER A 112 4.76 -9.77 13.24
CA SER A 112 4.87 -10.57 14.46
C SER A 112 3.64 -10.43 15.35
N ASN A 113 3.13 -9.19 15.52
CA ASN A 113 1.90 -8.94 16.27
C ASN A 113 0.67 -9.56 15.58
N PHE A 114 0.55 -9.41 14.26
CA PHE A 114 -0.51 -10.03 13.47
C PHE A 114 -0.53 -11.55 13.65
N LEU A 115 0.62 -12.21 13.47
CA LEU A 115 0.75 -13.67 13.61
C LEU A 115 0.42 -14.14 15.03
N SER A 116 0.87 -13.42 16.05
CA SER A 116 0.55 -13.68 17.46
C SER A 116 -0.96 -13.62 17.73
N LEU A 117 -1.63 -12.60 17.18
CA LEU A 117 -3.08 -12.45 17.30
C LEU A 117 -3.83 -13.53 16.53
N CYS A 118 -3.40 -13.90 15.32
CA CYS A 118 -3.99 -15.02 14.57
C CYS A 118 -3.90 -16.33 15.35
N ARG A 119 -2.74 -16.66 15.92
CA ARG A 119 -2.55 -17.84 16.77
C ARG A 119 -3.47 -17.81 17.99
N SER A 120 -3.47 -16.70 18.73
CA SER A 120 -4.28 -16.55 19.95
C SER A 120 -5.80 -16.61 19.66
N ALA A 121 -6.23 -16.07 18.52
CA ALA A 121 -7.60 -16.12 18.04
C ALA A 121 -7.97 -17.45 17.36
N ASN A 122 -7.04 -18.41 17.28
CA ASN A 122 -7.19 -19.69 16.60
C ASN A 122 -7.58 -19.57 15.11
N VAL A 123 -7.10 -18.52 14.44
CA VAL A 123 -7.30 -18.26 13.00
C VAL A 123 -6.28 -19.07 12.20
N THR A 124 -6.70 -20.23 11.72
CA THR A 124 -5.86 -21.20 11.00
C THR A 124 -6.13 -21.24 9.49
N SER A 125 -7.28 -20.72 9.05
CA SER A 125 -7.64 -20.66 7.64
C SER A 125 -6.82 -19.61 6.90
N LEU A 126 -6.18 -20.02 5.80
CA LEU A 126 -5.42 -19.11 4.93
C LEU A 126 -6.28 -17.95 4.43
N GLU A 127 -7.53 -18.21 4.05
CA GLU A 127 -8.44 -17.20 3.53
C GLU A 127 -8.87 -16.19 4.61
N GLU A 128 -9.06 -16.65 5.85
CA GLU A 128 -9.31 -15.75 6.97
C GLU A 128 -8.09 -14.86 7.25
N GLN A 129 -6.88 -15.44 7.25
CA GLN A 129 -5.65 -14.69 7.45
C GLN A 129 -5.45 -13.62 6.36
N LYS A 130 -5.68 -13.97 5.09
CA LYS A 130 -5.67 -13.00 3.97
C LYS A 130 -6.67 -11.87 4.22
N SER A 131 -7.91 -12.21 4.60
CA SER A 131 -8.97 -11.24 4.86
C SER A 131 -8.62 -10.26 6.00
N PHE A 132 -8.10 -10.77 7.13
CA PHE A 132 -7.66 -9.92 8.24
C PHE A 132 -6.47 -9.04 7.86
N LEU A 133 -5.49 -9.57 7.12
CA LEU A 133 -4.34 -8.81 6.67
C LEU A 133 -4.75 -7.66 5.73
N LEU A 134 -5.68 -7.90 4.82
CA LEU A 134 -6.27 -6.87 3.95
C LEU A 134 -7.08 -5.84 4.75
N GLY A 135 -7.86 -6.28 5.74
CA GLY A 135 -8.63 -5.43 6.64
C GLY A 135 -7.78 -4.53 7.55
N ALA A 136 -6.51 -4.88 7.75
CA ALA A 136 -5.56 -4.06 8.49
C ALA A 136 -5.08 -2.83 7.69
N LEU A 137 -5.30 -2.78 6.38
CA LEU A 137 -4.90 -1.67 5.52
C LEU A 137 -5.96 -0.57 5.45
N HIS A 138 -5.51 0.69 5.45
CA HIS A 138 -6.39 1.85 5.27
C HIS A 138 -6.64 2.19 3.80
N ASP A 139 -5.64 2.01 2.92
CA ASP A 139 -5.73 2.38 1.50
C ASP A 139 -6.44 1.28 0.69
N ASP A 140 -7.61 1.61 0.14
CA ASP A 140 -8.42 0.71 -0.68
C ASP A 140 -7.70 0.28 -1.97
N ASN A 141 -6.82 1.11 -2.52
CA ASN A 141 -6.04 0.77 -3.72
C ASN A 141 -5.04 -0.34 -3.42
N ILE A 142 -4.24 -0.17 -2.37
CA ILE A 142 -3.28 -1.20 -1.93
C ILE A 142 -4.04 -2.47 -1.58
N ARG A 143 -5.18 -2.34 -0.88
CA ARG A 143 -6.01 -3.49 -0.53
C ARG A 143 -6.50 -4.25 -1.76
N ASN A 144 -6.95 -3.55 -2.80
CA ASN A 144 -7.43 -4.18 -4.04
C ASN A 144 -6.29 -4.84 -4.84
N ILE A 145 -5.12 -4.20 -4.92
CA ILE A 145 -3.93 -4.78 -5.55
C ILE A 145 -3.53 -6.06 -4.83
N LEU A 146 -3.41 -6.01 -3.51
CA LEU A 146 -3.06 -7.17 -2.69
C LEU A 146 -4.12 -8.27 -2.76
N ALA A 147 -5.40 -7.93 -2.72
CA ALA A 147 -6.49 -8.90 -2.86
C ALA A 147 -6.37 -9.69 -4.16
N ASN A 148 -6.08 -9.01 -5.29
CA ASN A 148 -5.84 -9.69 -6.57
C ASN A 148 -4.58 -10.54 -6.56
N LYS A 149 -3.49 -10.07 -5.94
CA LYS A 149 -2.22 -10.80 -5.84
C LYS A 149 -2.26 -11.97 -4.85
N PHE A 150 -3.15 -11.94 -3.86
CA PHE A 150 -3.34 -13.02 -2.89
C PHE A 150 -4.18 -14.18 -3.41
N ARG A 151 -5.05 -13.95 -4.42
CA ARG A 151 -5.90 -15.00 -5.02
C ARG A 151 -5.13 -16.26 -5.43
N PRO A 152 -4.01 -16.18 -6.18
CA PRO A 152 -3.28 -17.38 -6.61
C PRO A 152 -2.35 -17.97 -5.54
N VAL A 153 -2.26 -17.38 -4.35
CA VAL A 153 -1.27 -17.78 -3.34
C VAL A 153 -1.86 -18.82 -2.39
N GLU A 154 -1.23 -20.00 -2.32
CA GLU A 154 -1.71 -21.13 -1.50
C GLU A 154 -0.96 -21.29 -0.17
N GLU A 155 0.10 -20.51 0.06
CA GLU A 155 0.93 -20.58 1.28
C GLU A 155 1.04 -19.20 1.94
N PHE A 156 0.90 -19.15 3.26
CA PHE A 156 0.89 -17.88 3.99
C PHE A 156 2.25 -17.15 3.97
N ASP A 157 3.36 -17.87 3.96
CA ASP A 157 4.69 -17.25 3.87
C ASP A 157 4.86 -16.43 2.58
N TRP A 158 4.27 -16.91 1.48
CA TRP A 158 4.22 -16.15 0.23
C TRP A 158 3.25 -14.97 0.29
N VAL A 159 2.14 -15.08 1.02
CA VAL A 159 1.24 -13.94 1.29
C VAL A 159 2.02 -12.81 1.97
N ILE A 160 2.83 -13.11 2.99
CA ILE A 160 3.65 -12.11 3.68
C ILE A 160 4.71 -11.48 2.76
N LYS A 161 5.38 -12.28 1.92
CA LYS A 161 6.36 -11.75 0.95
C LYS A 161 5.71 -10.81 -0.06
N VAL A 162 4.55 -11.20 -0.60
CA VAL A 162 3.78 -10.34 -1.54
C VAL A 162 3.32 -9.07 -0.83
N PHE A 163 2.80 -9.19 0.39
CA PHE A 163 2.41 -8.05 1.22
C PHE A 163 3.58 -7.07 1.40
N GLN A 164 4.73 -7.57 1.86
CA GLN A 164 5.94 -6.77 2.09
C GLN A 164 6.42 -6.08 0.81
N GLY A 165 6.53 -6.83 -0.31
CA GLY A 165 6.98 -6.31 -1.59
C GLY A 165 6.11 -5.16 -2.07
N ILE A 166 4.78 -5.36 -2.10
CA ILE A 166 3.85 -4.33 -2.53
C ILE A 166 3.87 -3.12 -1.58
N ILE A 167 3.93 -3.33 -0.26
CA ILE A 167 3.94 -2.21 0.70
C ILE A 167 5.20 -1.34 0.55
N TYR A 168 6.36 -1.94 0.29
CA TYR A 168 7.59 -1.16 0.07
C TYR A 168 7.69 -0.54 -1.32
N GLU A 169 7.16 -1.22 -2.34
CA GLU A 169 7.17 -0.70 -3.70
C GLU A 169 6.09 0.39 -3.91
N TYR A 170 4.94 0.30 -3.24
CA TYR A 170 3.81 1.20 -3.49
C TYR A 170 4.16 2.70 -3.33
N PRO A 171 4.89 3.14 -2.29
CA PRO A 171 5.33 4.54 -2.18
C PRO A 171 6.23 5.03 -3.33
N LEU A 172 6.99 4.13 -3.96
CA LEU A 172 7.84 4.43 -5.12
C LEU A 172 7.01 4.63 -6.39
N HIS A 173 5.82 4.01 -6.46
CA HIS A 173 4.93 4.14 -7.61
C HIS A 173 3.98 5.34 -7.49
N GLN A 174 3.91 6.01 -6.33
CA GLN A 174 3.05 7.17 -6.13
C GLN A 174 3.57 8.41 -6.86
N ILE A 175 2.68 9.08 -7.59
CA ILE A 175 2.93 10.42 -8.10
C ILE A 175 2.79 11.41 -6.93
N ARG A 176 3.79 12.27 -6.77
CA ARG A 176 3.90 13.25 -5.68
C ARG A 176 4.01 14.65 -6.25
N TYR A 177 3.67 15.66 -5.47
CA TYR A 177 4.04 17.03 -5.82
C TYR A 177 5.56 17.13 -5.94
N GLY A 178 6.05 17.65 -7.05
CA GLY A 178 7.46 17.70 -7.45
C GLY A 178 7.91 16.53 -8.33
N SER A 179 7.11 15.47 -8.51
CA SER A 179 7.44 14.37 -9.41
C SER A 179 7.59 14.86 -10.85
N LYS A 180 8.66 14.43 -11.51
CA LYS A 180 8.85 14.56 -12.96
C LYS A 180 8.16 13.38 -13.64
N ILE A 181 7.22 13.68 -14.51
CA ILE A 181 6.39 12.70 -15.20
C ILE A 181 6.33 13.00 -16.69
N THR A 182 6.01 11.99 -17.47
CA THR A 182 5.48 12.16 -18.82
C THR A 182 4.02 11.74 -18.83
N ILE A 183 3.18 12.43 -19.57
CA ILE A 183 1.75 12.14 -19.69
C ILE A 183 1.50 11.55 -21.07
N LYS A 184 1.05 10.30 -21.13
CA LYS A 184 0.87 9.56 -22.38
C LYS A 184 -0.61 9.33 -22.65
N HIS A 185 -1.03 9.60 -23.88
CA HIS A 185 -2.37 9.32 -24.34
C HIS A 185 -2.55 7.81 -24.55
N CYS A 186 -3.59 7.22 -23.95
CA CYS A 186 -3.77 5.76 -23.94
C CYS A 186 -3.97 5.16 -25.34
N VAL A 187 -4.73 5.84 -26.21
CA VAL A 187 -5.09 5.30 -27.54
C VAL A 187 -3.93 5.37 -28.51
N THR A 188 -3.31 6.54 -28.62
CA THR A 188 -2.25 6.78 -29.63
C THR A 188 -0.86 6.38 -29.14
N GLY A 189 -0.68 6.27 -27.82
CA GLY A 189 0.63 6.10 -27.20
C GLY A 189 1.56 7.29 -27.35
N GLN A 190 1.06 8.45 -27.81
CA GLN A 190 1.84 9.68 -27.91
C GLN A 190 1.86 10.44 -26.58
N TYR A 191 2.90 11.24 -26.39
CA TYR A 191 3.11 11.98 -25.14
C TYR A 191 2.69 13.44 -25.28
N LEU A 192 2.07 13.98 -24.23
CA LEU A 192 1.76 15.41 -24.13
C LEU A 192 3.07 16.21 -24.13
N SER A 193 3.22 17.10 -25.10
CA SER A 193 4.43 17.86 -25.38
C SER A 193 4.16 19.36 -25.35
N HIS A 194 5.11 20.12 -24.82
CA HIS A 194 5.17 21.58 -25.00
C HIS A 194 5.67 21.95 -26.42
N GLY A 195 6.11 20.97 -27.21
CA GLY A 195 6.59 21.21 -28.57
C GLY A 195 7.83 22.10 -28.64
N GLU A 196 8.01 22.82 -29.75
CA GLU A 196 9.21 23.64 -30.01
C GLU A 196 9.21 25.01 -29.29
N HIS A 197 8.44 25.18 -28.21
CA HIS A 197 8.33 26.44 -27.47
C HIS A 197 7.95 27.65 -28.34
N ARG A 198 7.18 27.43 -29.41
CA ARG A 198 6.74 28.51 -30.29
C ARG A 198 5.48 29.17 -29.71
N PRO A 199 5.45 30.51 -29.61
CA PRO A 199 4.27 31.19 -29.12
C PRO A 199 3.13 31.07 -30.16
N VAL A 200 1.88 31.03 -29.69
CA VAL A 200 0.67 30.92 -30.53
C VAL A 200 0.62 32.10 -31.52
N GLU A 201 1.01 33.29 -31.05
CA GLU A 201 1.17 34.50 -31.86
C GLU A 201 2.52 35.17 -31.55
N PRO A 202 3.15 35.88 -32.50
CA PRO A 202 4.38 36.62 -32.24
C PRO A 202 4.25 37.58 -31.06
N GLY A 203 5.06 37.36 -30.01
CA GLY A 203 5.03 38.17 -28.77
C GLY A 203 4.06 37.68 -27.70
N SER A 204 3.28 36.62 -27.95
CA SER A 204 2.41 35.98 -26.96
C SER A 204 3.21 35.22 -25.90
N GLN A 205 2.69 35.21 -24.67
CA GLN A 205 3.21 34.37 -23.57
C GLN A 205 2.65 32.94 -23.61
N TYR A 206 1.72 32.67 -24.53
CA TYR A 206 1.08 31.38 -24.73
C TYR A 206 1.78 30.62 -25.84
N SER A 207 1.94 29.31 -25.66
CA SER A 207 2.50 28.40 -26.64
C SER A 207 1.58 27.20 -26.82
N SER A 208 1.43 26.72 -28.05
CA SER A 208 0.58 25.57 -28.34
C SER A 208 1.15 24.30 -27.70
N VAL A 209 0.26 23.46 -27.19
CA VAL A 209 0.59 22.11 -26.72
C VAL A 209 -0.02 21.08 -27.66
N PHE A 210 0.63 19.93 -27.78
CA PHE A 210 0.19 18.85 -28.66
C PHE A 210 0.70 17.50 -28.17
N CYS A 211 0.16 16.41 -28.69
CA CYS A 211 0.73 15.09 -28.51
C CYS A 211 1.74 14.78 -29.62
N ASN A 212 2.92 14.29 -29.24
CA ASN A 212 3.96 13.91 -30.19
C ASN A 212 4.84 12.79 -29.66
N GLY A 213 5.41 12.04 -30.60
CA GLY A 213 6.45 11.05 -30.37
C GLY A 213 5.94 9.77 -29.70
N SER A 214 6.57 8.65 -30.03
CA SER A 214 6.35 7.37 -29.35
C SER A 214 7.30 7.12 -28.18
N LYS A 215 8.21 8.07 -27.90
CA LYS A 215 9.18 8.02 -26.81
C LYS A 215 9.32 9.40 -26.18
N PRO A 216 9.37 9.50 -24.84
CA PRO A 216 9.49 10.79 -24.18
C PRO A 216 10.88 11.39 -24.40
N ARG A 217 10.93 12.68 -24.71
CA ARG A 217 12.14 13.52 -24.74
C ARG A 217 11.95 14.68 -23.77
N GLU A 218 12.88 15.63 -23.78
CA GLU A 218 12.86 16.79 -22.87
C GLU A 218 11.57 17.62 -22.93
N ASN A 219 10.87 17.64 -24.08
CA ASN A 219 9.67 18.45 -24.28
C ASN A 219 8.38 17.80 -23.76
N GLU A 220 8.46 16.52 -23.37
CA GLU A 220 7.35 15.71 -22.86
C GLU A 220 7.42 15.55 -21.33
N ILE A 221 8.41 16.19 -20.67
CA ILE A 221 8.60 16.10 -19.23
C ILE A 221 7.88 17.25 -18.53
N TRP A 222 6.94 16.87 -17.67
CA TRP A 222 6.14 17.75 -16.83
C TRP A 222 6.44 17.48 -15.36
N ILE A 223 6.39 18.54 -14.57
CA ILE A 223 6.52 18.50 -13.12
C ILE A 223 5.12 18.67 -12.54
N VAL A 224 4.71 17.74 -11.69
CA VAL A 224 3.47 17.88 -10.92
C VAL A 224 3.69 18.94 -9.84
N THR A 225 2.86 19.97 -9.80
CA THR A 225 3.04 21.12 -8.91
C THR A 225 1.76 21.43 -8.15
N SER A 226 1.89 22.16 -7.03
CA SER A 226 0.75 22.68 -6.27
C SER A 226 -0.17 23.51 -7.17
N PRO A 227 -1.50 23.51 -6.98
CA PRO A 227 -2.37 24.33 -7.80
C PRO A 227 -2.13 25.82 -7.52
N SER A 228 -2.52 26.68 -8.46
CA SER A 228 -2.50 28.13 -8.25
C SER A 228 -3.37 28.50 -7.05
N GLY A 229 -2.81 29.32 -6.15
CA GLY A 229 -3.48 29.76 -4.93
C GLY A 229 -3.30 28.84 -3.71
N GLU A 230 -2.66 27.67 -3.86
CA GLU A 230 -2.34 26.79 -2.75
C GLU A 230 -0.85 26.41 -2.72
N ASN A 231 -0.35 26.09 -1.52
CA ASN A 231 1.00 25.59 -1.32
C ASN A 231 0.94 24.17 -0.76
N LYS A 232 1.01 23.17 -1.64
CA LYS A 232 1.27 21.77 -1.27
C LYS A 232 2.77 21.56 -1.10
N ASN A 233 3.19 20.69 -0.18
CA ASN A 233 4.61 20.43 0.01
C ASN A 233 5.13 19.47 -1.06
N SER A 234 6.35 19.71 -1.54
CA SER A 234 7.02 18.75 -2.41
C SER A 234 7.21 17.42 -1.68
N GLY A 235 6.90 16.31 -2.35
CA GLY A 235 6.94 14.95 -1.80
C GLY A 235 5.60 14.44 -1.27
N ASP A 236 4.61 15.32 -1.05
CA ASP A 236 3.27 14.90 -0.64
C ASP A 236 2.61 14.07 -1.76
N PRO A 237 2.00 12.90 -1.46
CA PRO A 237 1.26 12.12 -2.45
C PRO A 237 0.11 12.91 -3.06
N VAL A 238 -0.12 12.73 -4.37
CA VAL A 238 -1.27 13.32 -5.05
C VAL A 238 -2.45 12.36 -4.93
N HIS A 239 -3.49 12.78 -4.21
CA HIS A 239 -4.74 12.01 -4.12
C HIS A 239 -5.63 12.26 -5.34
N PHE A 240 -6.42 11.26 -5.72
CA PHE A 240 -7.46 11.47 -6.73
C PHE A 240 -8.42 12.58 -6.30
N ASN A 241 -8.95 13.31 -7.30
CA ASN A 241 -9.76 14.51 -7.17
C ASN A 241 -9.06 15.70 -6.50
N SER A 242 -7.75 15.61 -6.24
CA SER A 242 -6.95 16.78 -5.89
C SER A 242 -6.75 17.66 -7.11
N VAL A 243 -6.61 18.95 -6.85
CA VAL A 243 -6.21 19.92 -7.87
C VAL A 243 -4.69 19.97 -7.94
N ILE A 244 -4.16 19.88 -9.15
CA ILE A 244 -2.73 19.99 -9.45
C ILE A 244 -2.49 21.10 -10.47
N GLY A 245 -1.23 21.52 -10.60
CA GLY A 245 -0.72 22.18 -11.80
C GLY A 245 0.32 21.28 -12.49
N LEU A 246 0.47 21.42 -13.79
CA LEU A 246 1.51 20.74 -14.57
C LEU A 246 2.46 21.79 -15.16
N CYS A 247 3.73 21.74 -14.76
CA CYS A 247 4.75 22.69 -15.19
C CYS A 247 5.77 21.97 -16.07
N HIS A 248 5.93 22.41 -17.32
CA HIS A 248 6.91 21.86 -18.22
C HIS A 248 8.34 22.09 -17.67
N GLU A 249 9.17 21.04 -17.64
CA GLU A 249 10.46 21.09 -16.94
C GLU A 249 11.41 22.16 -17.49
N LYS A 250 11.54 22.21 -18.82
CA LYS A 250 12.56 23.04 -19.48
C LYS A 250 12.16 24.51 -19.60
N SER A 251 10.94 24.78 -20.05
CA SER A 251 10.45 26.15 -20.25
C SER A 251 9.86 26.79 -19.00
N ARG A 252 9.54 25.99 -17.98
CA ARG A 252 8.81 26.40 -16.77
C ARG A 252 7.40 26.92 -17.04
N SER A 253 6.87 26.72 -18.25
CA SER A 253 5.49 27.05 -18.58
C SER A 253 4.52 26.05 -17.96
N ASN A 254 3.38 26.51 -17.48
CA ASN A 254 2.31 25.71 -16.93
C ASN A 254 1.32 25.34 -18.04
N LEU A 255 0.79 24.11 -18.00
CA LEU A 255 -0.35 23.71 -18.82
C LEU A 255 -1.59 24.43 -18.31
N CYS A 256 -2.22 25.21 -19.18
CA CYS A 256 -3.39 26.00 -18.87
C CYS A 256 -4.42 25.84 -19.99
N ALA A 257 -5.67 26.17 -19.70
CA ALA A 257 -6.74 26.13 -20.69
C ALA A 257 -7.68 27.31 -20.52
N ALA A 258 -8.49 27.57 -21.53
CA ALA A 258 -9.47 28.65 -21.45
C ALA A 258 -10.48 28.43 -20.32
N ASN A 259 -10.76 29.50 -19.59
CA ASN A 259 -11.79 29.52 -18.55
C ASN A 259 -13.20 29.68 -19.11
N GLU A 260 -13.33 30.26 -20.30
CA GLU A 260 -14.62 30.46 -20.97
C GLU A 260 -15.19 29.11 -21.38
N LEU A 261 -16.40 28.80 -20.94
CA LEU A 261 -17.10 27.52 -21.24
C LEU A 261 -17.24 27.23 -22.74
N ALA A 262 -17.15 28.26 -23.59
CA ALA A 262 -17.23 28.13 -25.04
C ALA A 262 -15.87 27.88 -25.71
N SER A 263 -14.76 28.21 -25.06
CA SER A 263 -13.42 27.97 -25.60
C SER A 263 -12.91 26.61 -25.16
N ARG A 264 -12.17 25.97 -26.06
CA ARG A 264 -11.65 24.61 -25.90
C ARG A 264 -10.13 24.58 -25.99
N ASP A 265 -9.52 25.75 -26.02
CA ASP A 265 -8.09 25.90 -26.27
C ASP A 265 -7.28 25.50 -25.05
N VAL A 266 -6.18 24.79 -25.29
CA VAL A 266 -5.19 24.40 -24.29
C VAL A 266 -3.84 24.92 -24.75
N TRP A 267 -3.08 25.50 -23.82
CA TRP A 267 -1.79 26.10 -24.10
C TRP A 267 -0.84 25.95 -22.91
N ALA A 268 0.44 26.26 -23.13
CA ALA A 268 1.41 26.43 -22.07
C ALA A 268 1.73 27.92 -21.88
N SER A 269 1.74 28.38 -20.62
CA SER A 269 1.99 29.78 -20.23
C SER A 269 3.07 29.88 -19.16
N THR A 270 3.96 30.87 -19.25
CA THR A 270 4.95 31.13 -18.19
C THR A 270 4.30 31.63 -16.87
N GLY A 271 3.10 32.18 -16.95
CA GLY A 271 2.30 32.53 -15.78
C GLY A 271 1.61 31.32 -15.16
N LYS A 272 1.29 31.41 -13.87
CA LYS A 272 0.45 30.42 -13.19
C LYS A 272 -0.71 31.12 -12.50
N ASP A 273 -1.92 30.79 -12.93
CA ASP A 273 -3.16 31.31 -12.37
C ASP A 273 -4.19 30.17 -12.27
N SER A 274 -5.44 30.51 -11.97
CA SER A 274 -6.52 29.53 -11.84
C SER A 274 -6.84 28.77 -13.13
N ASN A 275 -6.35 29.21 -14.30
CA ASN A 275 -6.55 28.53 -15.59
C ASN A 275 -5.56 27.38 -15.79
N CYS A 276 -4.58 27.25 -14.91
CA CYS A 276 -3.58 26.19 -14.94
C CYS A 276 -3.87 25.09 -13.89
N ASN A 277 -5.09 25.10 -13.34
CA ASN A 277 -5.53 24.16 -12.32
C ASN A 277 -6.31 23.00 -12.96
N TRP A 278 -5.89 21.78 -12.65
CA TRP A 278 -6.45 20.55 -13.20
C TRP A 278 -6.84 19.58 -12.08
N TYR A 279 -8.01 18.97 -12.16
CA TYR A 279 -8.35 17.80 -11.35
C TYR A 279 -7.70 16.56 -11.97
N VAL A 280 -7.02 15.77 -11.14
CA VAL A 280 -6.64 14.39 -11.50
C VAL A 280 -7.77 13.47 -11.07
N ARG A 281 -8.58 13.02 -12.01
CA ARG A 281 -9.61 12.01 -11.74
C ARG A 281 -9.12 10.64 -12.15
N ARG A 282 -9.56 9.61 -11.44
CA ARG A 282 -9.38 8.24 -11.88
C ARG A 282 -10.37 7.95 -12.99
N HIS A 283 -9.90 7.36 -14.08
CA HIS A 283 -10.80 6.85 -15.10
C HIS A 283 -11.49 5.57 -14.57
N ALA A 284 -12.83 5.59 -14.50
CA ALA A 284 -13.64 4.44 -14.13
C ALA A 284 -14.70 4.18 -15.21
N THR A 285 -15.00 2.91 -15.49
CA THR A 285 -16.04 2.51 -16.44
C THR A 285 -17.47 2.76 -15.93
N GLU A 286 -17.63 3.06 -14.64
CA GLU A 286 -18.91 3.37 -14.00
C GLU A 286 -18.87 4.78 -13.41
N SER A 287 -19.87 5.62 -13.74
CA SER A 287 -19.92 7.04 -13.42
C SER A 287 -19.90 7.36 -11.91
N GLY A 288 -20.27 6.41 -11.05
CA GLY A 288 -20.28 6.57 -9.59
C GLY A 288 -18.88 6.66 -8.95
N TYR A 289 -17.85 6.07 -9.59
CA TYR A 289 -16.50 5.99 -9.03
C TYR A 289 -15.60 7.18 -9.42
N LEU A 290 -16.01 8.01 -10.38
CA LEU A 290 -15.24 9.19 -10.84
C LEU A 290 -15.02 10.22 -9.74
N ASN A 291 -15.88 10.24 -8.72
CA ASN A 291 -15.89 11.23 -7.64
C ASN A 291 -15.41 10.66 -6.29
N GLU A 292 -14.89 9.43 -6.26
CA GLU A 292 -14.36 8.87 -5.03
C GLU A 292 -12.99 9.48 -4.72
N ASN A 293 -12.86 10.12 -3.55
CA ASN A 293 -11.59 10.67 -3.06
C ASN A 293 -10.63 9.61 -2.51
N ASN A 294 -10.94 8.33 -2.71
CA ASN A 294 -10.16 7.24 -2.14
C ASN A 294 -8.94 6.94 -3.01
N GLY A 295 -7.78 6.96 -2.36
CA GLY A 295 -6.53 6.51 -2.93
C GLY A 295 -5.60 7.61 -3.46
N VAL A 296 -4.40 7.18 -3.80
CA VAL A 296 -3.31 8.01 -4.33
C VAL A 296 -3.11 7.70 -5.80
N TRP A 297 -2.81 8.71 -6.61
CA TRP A 297 -2.41 8.56 -8.00
C TRP A 297 -1.05 7.87 -8.08
N ALA A 298 -0.99 6.71 -8.71
CA ALA A 298 0.22 5.94 -8.94
C ALA A 298 0.50 5.72 -10.43
N ILE A 299 1.75 5.33 -10.74
CA ILE A 299 2.15 4.92 -12.09
C ILE A 299 1.24 3.79 -12.58
N GLY A 300 0.80 3.90 -13.84
CA GLY A 300 -0.07 2.92 -14.48
C GLY A 300 -1.56 3.12 -14.20
N ASP A 301 -1.95 4.03 -13.30
CA ASP A 301 -3.34 4.47 -13.21
C ASP A 301 -3.73 5.21 -14.51
N ILE A 302 -4.91 4.85 -15.04
CA ILE A 302 -5.55 5.62 -16.11
C ILE A 302 -6.29 6.78 -15.45
N ILE A 303 -6.00 7.99 -15.92
CA ILE A 303 -6.51 9.23 -15.38
C ILE A 303 -7.24 10.05 -16.44
N ILE A 304 -8.04 10.98 -15.92
CA ILE A 304 -8.65 12.07 -16.68
C ILE A 304 -8.12 13.36 -16.05
N LEU A 305 -7.62 14.26 -16.89
CA LEU A 305 -7.23 15.62 -16.47
C LEU A 305 -8.38 16.57 -16.79
N GLU A 306 -9.15 16.97 -15.78
CA GLU A 306 -10.27 17.90 -15.98
C GLU A 306 -9.86 19.33 -15.61
N HIS A 307 -10.11 20.28 -16.51
CA HIS A 307 -9.84 21.68 -16.22
C HIS A 307 -10.80 22.21 -15.15
N VAL A 308 -10.28 22.81 -14.08
CA VAL A 308 -11.09 23.20 -12.91
C VAL A 308 -12.18 24.20 -13.25
N ASN A 309 -11.92 25.18 -14.13
CA ASN A 309 -12.87 26.26 -14.41
C ASN A 309 -13.89 25.87 -15.49
N ASN A 310 -13.42 25.24 -16.57
CA ASN A 310 -14.26 24.87 -17.72
C ASN A 310 -15.02 23.55 -17.49
N LYS A 311 -14.58 22.71 -16.54
CA LYS A 311 -15.18 21.38 -16.23
C LYS A 311 -15.11 20.38 -17.38
N LEU A 312 -14.30 20.67 -18.39
CA LEU A 312 -14.06 19.78 -19.53
C LEU A 312 -12.74 19.02 -19.35
N PRO A 313 -12.69 17.75 -19.78
CA PRO A 313 -11.48 16.96 -19.74
C PRO A 313 -10.52 17.30 -20.88
N LEU A 314 -9.24 17.07 -20.63
CA LEU A 314 -8.19 17.09 -21.64
C LEU A 314 -8.45 15.97 -22.64
N PHE A 315 -8.51 16.36 -23.90
CA PHE A 315 -8.88 15.51 -25.01
C PHE A 315 -7.83 15.60 -26.11
N THR A 316 -7.59 14.49 -26.78
CA THR A 316 -6.81 14.51 -28.02
C THR A 316 -7.73 14.30 -29.21
N GLN A 317 -7.66 15.21 -30.17
CA GLN A 317 -8.40 15.03 -31.41
C GLN A 317 -7.57 14.14 -32.32
N SER A 318 -7.95 12.87 -32.42
CA SER A 318 -7.36 11.97 -33.42
C SER A 318 -7.95 12.32 -34.79
N HIS A 319 -7.12 12.81 -35.70
CA HIS A 319 -7.45 12.77 -37.13
C HIS A 319 -7.34 11.31 -37.61
N SER A 320 -8.26 10.43 -37.20
CA SER A 320 -8.41 9.11 -37.84
C SER A 320 -9.30 9.30 -39.07
N GLU A 321 -8.79 9.20 -40.28
CA GLU A 321 -9.08 7.99 -41.07
C GLU A 321 -7.92 7.49 -41.95
N TYR A 322 -6.81 8.21 -42.10
CA TYR A 322 -5.65 7.74 -42.88
C TYR A 322 -4.34 8.32 -42.30
N ILE A 323 -3.78 7.64 -41.29
CA ILE A 323 -2.39 7.90 -40.89
C ILE A 323 -1.50 7.16 -41.89
N ASP A 324 -1.11 7.86 -42.95
CA ASP A 324 0.05 7.46 -43.73
C ASP A 324 1.27 7.57 -42.78
N SER A 325 1.99 6.46 -42.62
CA SER A 325 3.14 6.28 -41.72
C SER A 325 4.33 7.25 -41.92
N HIS A 326 4.14 8.30 -42.73
CA HIS A 326 5.15 9.27 -43.13
C HIS A 326 4.77 10.74 -42.83
N SER A 327 3.61 11.04 -42.23
CA SER A 327 3.33 12.39 -41.72
C SER A 327 3.67 12.51 -40.23
N ASN A 328 4.63 13.36 -39.90
CA ASN A 328 4.86 13.87 -38.53
C ASN A 328 3.71 14.81 -38.12
N SER A 329 2.46 14.33 -38.09
CA SER A 329 1.34 15.16 -37.65
C SER A 329 1.26 15.10 -36.13
N ASN A 330 1.74 16.17 -35.48
CA ASN A 330 1.44 16.44 -34.08
C ASN A 330 -0.07 16.35 -33.87
N GLN A 331 -0.51 15.60 -32.87
CA GLN A 331 -1.93 15.46 -32.58
C GLN A 331 -2.40 16.62 -31.68
N GLU A 332 -3.48 17.28 -32.06
CA GLU A 332 -4.00 18.44 -31.34
C GLU A 332 -4.57 18.03 -29.97
N VAL A 333 -4.32 18.89 -28.97
CA VAL A 333 -4.80 18.73 -27.60
C VAL A 333 -5.72 19.90 -27.28
N LEU A 334 -6.94 19.58 -26.86
CA LEU A 334 -7.99 20.55 -26.58
C LEU A 334 -8.87 20.08 -25.42
N LEU A 335 -9.86 20.88 -25.01
CA LEU A 335 -10.86 20.48 -24.01
C LEU A 335 -12.11 19.90 -24.69
N ASP A 336 -12.44 18.64 -24.41
CA ASP A 336 -13.66 18.00 -24.92
C ASP A 336 -13.99 16.70 -24.20
N GLY A 337 -15.19 16.19 -24.48
CA GLY A 337 -15.67 14.89 -24.06
C GLY A 337 -16.32 14.93 -22.69
N ASP A 338 -16.86 13.78 -22.31
CA ASP A 338 -17.47 13.56 -20.99
C ASP A 338 -16.49 12.92 -19.98
N GLY A 339 -15.25 12.64 -20.41
CA GLY A 339 -14.21 11.99 -19.62
C GLY A 339 -14.26 10.45 -19.65
N LEU A 340 -15.28 9.85 -20.26
CA LEU A 340 -15.42 8.41 -20.42
C LEU A 340 -14.89 7.92 -21.78
N GLU A 341 -14.71 8.84 -22.73
CA GLU A 341 -14.22 8.54 -24.06
C GLU A 341 -12.75 8.09 -24.05
N GLU A 342 -12.39 7.25 -25.01
CA GLU A 342 -11.01 6.76 -25.18
C GLU A 342 -10.00 7.90 -25.35
N ASN A 343 -10.41 8.98 -26.01
CA ASN A 343 -9.56 10.16 -26.28
C ASN A 343 -9.31 11.05 -25.04
N ASN A 344 -10.01 10.79 -23.92
CA ASN A 344 -9.79 11.44 -22.63
C ASN A 344 -8.87 10.64 -21.70
N LYS A 345 -8.42 9.45 -22.10
CA LYS A 345 -7.66 8.54 -21.24
C LYS A 345 -6.17 8.82 -21.33
N TRP A 346 -5.58 9.10 -20.18
CA TRP A 346 -4.15 9.36 -20.04
C TRP A 346 -3.55 8.48 -18.96
N TYR A 347 -2.25 8.24 -19.02
CA TYR A 347 -1.52 7.70 -17.86
C TYR A 347 -0.16 8.39 -17.72
N ALA A 348 0.38 8.40 -16.51
CA ALA A 348 1.68 8.98 -16.22
C ALA A 348 2.77 7.92 -16.06
N GLU A 349 3.97 8.27 -16.50
CA GLU A 349 5.21 7.53 -16.27
C GLU A 349 6.18 8.47 -15.52
N ILE A 350 6.87 7.99 -14.47
CA ILE A 350 7.88 8.79 -13.76
C ILE A 350 9.18 8.79 -14.56
N VAL A 351 9.82 9.96 -14.66
CA VAL A 351 11.10 10.14 -15.34
C VAL A 351 12.23 10.19 -14.29
N GLY A 352 13.15 9.24 -14.37
CA GLY A 352 14.41 9.24 -13.62
C GLY A 352 14.28 8.93 -12.12
N GLN A 353 13.87 7.70 -11.78
CA GLN A 353 14.06 7.16 -10.42
C GLN A 353 15.46 6.62 -10.21
#